data_AF-A0A2W1BAD6-F1
#
_entry.id   AF-A0A2W1BAD6-F1
#
_cell.length_a   1.000
_cell.length_b   1.000
_cell.length_c   1.000
_cell.angle_alpha   90.00
_cell.angle_beta   90.00
_cell.angle_gamma   90.00
#
_symmetry.space_group_name_H-M   'P 1'
#
loop_
_entity.id
_entity.type
_entity.pdbx_description
1 polymer ?
#
loop_
_entity_poly.entity_id
_entity_poly.type
_entity_poly.pdbx_seq_one_letter_code
_entity_poly.pdbx_strand_id
1 'polypeptide(L)'
;MNDNFSMSGAARFVVLSPRGIRKYEYKNLIVDAGKNVVRDLLNTGSGLSLSRIALGTGTTAATAADTGLEAQTFIKNITEKVVSSKQVLCKLFIRTGEISGTFNEAGLFAGTTLFSRIVLGTAIVKASDESLYVEWEINC
;
A
#
# COMPACT_ATOMS: atom_id res chain seq x y z
N MET A 1 9.95 -24.30 -22.18
CA MET A 1 9.73 -22.83 -22.22
C MET A 1 9.57 -22.40 -20.77
N ASN A 2 10.42 -21.51 -20.27
CA ASN A 2 10.32 -21.02 -18.90
C ASN A 2 9.65 -19.66 -18.95
N ASP A 3 8.52 -19.51 -18.25
CA ASP A 3 7.89 -18.21 -18.07
C ASP A 3 8.42 -17.58 -16.78
N ASN A 4 8.83 -16.31 -16.85
CA ASN A 4 9.36 -15.59 -15.69
C ASN A 4 8.20 -14.87 -15.00
N PHE A 5 7.56 -15.56 -14.04
CA PHE A 5 6.52 -14.95 -13.21
C PHE A 5 7.14 -13.92 -12.26
N SER A 6 6.69 -12.66 -12.34
CA SER A 6 7.16 -11.58 -11.47
C SER A 6 6.00 -10.72 -11.00
N MET A 7 5.92 -10.49 -9.69
CA MET A 7 4.93 -9.59 -9.11
C MET A 7 5.55 -8.22 -8.84
N SER A 8 4.87 -7.16 -9.27
CA SER A 8 5.31 -5.78 -9.09
C SER A 8 4.13 -4.85 -8.93
N GLY A 9 4.38 -3.56 -8.70
CA GLY A 9 3.31 -2.58 -8.65
C GLY A 9 3.77 -1.19 -8.25
N ALA A 10 2.80 -0.32 -8.05
CA ALA A 10 3.01 1.05 -7.61
C ALA A 10 1.85 1.50 -6.71
N ALA A 11 2.10 2.48 -5.85
CA ALA A 11 1.04 3.18 -5.14
C ALA A 11 0.98 4.64 -5.58
N ARG A 12 -0.23 5.09 -5.88
CA ARG A 12 -0.56 6.49 -6.16
C ARG A 12 -1.25 7.10 -4.95
N PHE A 13 -0.85 8.32 -4.62
CA PHE A 13 -1.41 9.09 -3.53
C PHE A 13 -1.91 10.42 -4.07
N VAL A 14 -3.18 10.72 -3.83
CA VAL A 14 -3.81 11.97 -4.27
C VAL A 14 -4.39 12.67 -3.06
N VAL A 15 -3.78 13.80 -2.67
CA VAL A 15 -4.31 14.66 -1.62
C VAL A 15 -5.18 15.73 -2.26
N LEU A 16 -6.46 15.74 -1.92
CA LEU A 16 -7.40 16.78 -2.33
C LEU A 16 -7.56 17.78 -1.19
N SER A 17 -7.32 19.05 -1.49
CA SER A 17 -7.58 20.16 -0.58
C SER A 17 -8.37 21.26 -1.27
N PRO A 18 -8.98 22.18 -0.50
CA PRO A 18 -9.58 23.39 -1.05
C PRO A 18 -8.58 24.28 -1.83
N ARG A 19 -7.28 24.07 -1.60
CA ARG A 19 -6.17 24.87 -2.17
C ARG A 19 -5.54 24.21 -3.39
N GLY A 20 -5.92 22.98 -3.74
CA GLY A 20 -5.41 22.27 -4.91
C GLY A 20 -5.28 20.76 -4.73
N ILE A 21 -4.65 20.13 -5.72
CA ILE A 21 -4.45 18.68 -5.77
C ILE A 21 -2.95 18.38 -5.80
N ARG A 22 -2.50 17.50 -4.90
CA ARG A 22 -1.12 16.96 -4.90
C ARG A 22 -1.17 15.49 -5.26
N LYS A 23 -0.28 15.05 -6.15
CA LYS A 23 -0.21 13.68 -6.64
C LYS A 23 1.21 13.14 -6.47
N TYR A 24 1.31 11.90 -6.02
CA TYR A 24 2.57 11.19 -5.85
C TYR A 24 2.41 9.76 -6.35
N GLU A 25 3.46 9.20 -6.93
CA GLU A 25 3.48 7.81 -7.41
C GLU A 25 4.84 7.18 -7.06
N TYR A 26 4.78 5.99 -6.46
CA TYR A 26 5.97 5.28 -6.00
C TYR A 26 5.87 3.80 -6.37
N LYS A 27 6.97 3.23 -6.88
CA LYS A 27 7.08 1.79 -7.06
C LYS A 27 7.09 1.10 -5.71
N ASN A 28 6.47 -0.07 -5.65
CA ASN A 28 6.37 -0.84 -4.42
C ASN A 28 7.41 -1.97 -4.35
N LEU A 29 7.72 -2.40 -3.13
CA LEU A 29 8.46 -3.63 -2.89
C LEU A 29 7.49 -4.67 -2.36
N ILE A 30 7.35 -5.81 -3.05
CA ILE A 30 6.66 -6.97 -2.51
C ILE A 30 7.64 -7.70 -1.58
N VAL A 31 7.33 -7.71 -0.28
CA VAL A 31 8.20 -8.31 0.74
C VAL A 31 8.03 -9.83 0.75
N ASP A 32 8.97 -10.54 1.37
CA ASP A 32 8.97 -12.00 1.38
C ASP A 32 7.75 -12.59 2.09
N ALA A 33 7.26 -11.91 3.14
CA ALA A 33 6.00 -12.25 3.79
C ALA A 33 4.80 -12.17 2.82
N GLY A 34 4.76 -11.18 1.93
CA GLY A 34 3.75 -11.06 0.89
C GLY A 34 3.84 -12.17 -0.17
N LYS A 35 5.06 -12.52 -0.59
CA LYS A 35 5.28 -13.65 -1.51
C LYS A 35 4.83 -14.97 -0.89
N ASN A 36 5.03 -15.16 0.42
CA ASN A 36 4.53 -16.32 1.14
C ASN A 36 2.99 -16.41 1.13
N VAL A 37 2.27 -15.29 1.21
CA VAL A 37 0.81 -15.28 1.05
C VAL A 37 0.39 -15.83 -0.32
N VAL A 38 1.13 -15.50 -1.38
CA VAL A 38 0.87 -16.00 -2.75
C VAL A 38 1.22 -17.48 -2.87
N ARG A 39 2.35 -17.91 -2.31
CA ARG A 39 2.71 -19.33 -2.22
C ARG A 39 1.60 -20.14 -1.53
N ASP A 40 1.11 -19.66 -0.39
CA ASP A 40 0.10 -20.37 0.39
C ASP A 40 -1.27 -20.38 -0.32
N LEU A 41 -1.58 -19.31 -1.07
CA LEU A 41 -2.72 -19.28 -1.99
C LEU A 41 -2.66 -20.42 -3.01
N LEU A 42 -1.49 -20.70 -3.57
CA LEU A 42 -1.30 -21.79 -4.54
C LEU A 42 -1.30 -23.18 -3.90
N ASN A 43 -0.87 -23.31 -2.64
CA ASN A 43 -0.82 -24.59 -1.94
C ASN A 43 -2.21 -25.11 -1.55
N THR A 44 -2.96 -24.33 -0.77
CA THR A 44 -4.26 -24.74 -0.20
C THR A 44 -5.25 -23.58 -0.06
N GLY A 45 -4.89 -22.38 -0.52
CA GLY A 45 -5.57 -21.14 -0.18
C GLY A 45 -4.91 -20.46 1.02
N SER A 46 -4.70 -19.15 0.93
CA SER A 46 -4.01 -18.38 1.97
C SER A 46 -4.91 -18.06 3.17
N GLY A 47 -6.24 -18.04 2.99
CA GLY A 47 -7.19 -17.46 3.94
C GLY A 47 -7.03 -15.95 4.18
N LEU A 48 -6.06 -15.32 3.52
CA LEU A 48 -5.69 -13.91 3.67
C LEU A 48 -6.00 -13.17 2.36
N SER A 49 -6.72 -12.06 2.48
CA SER A 49 -6.97 -11.16 1.35
C SER A 49 -6.33 -9.80 1.61
N LEU A 50 -5.89 -9.12 0.54
CA LEU A 50 -5.53 -7.71 0.60
C LEU A 50 -6.71 -6.93 1.16
N SER A 51 -6.51 -6.33 2.34
CA SER A 51 -7.60 -5.82 3.16
C SER A 51 -7.35 -4.45 3.77
N ARG A 52 -6.09 -4.07 4.01
CA ARG A 52 -5.77 -2.82 4.70
C ARG A 52 -4.59 -2.09 4.06
N ILE A 53 -4.60 -0.77 4.13
CA ILE A 53 -3.46 0.09 3.81
C ILE A 53 -3.10 0.88 5.06
N ALA A 54 -1.80 0.95 5.35
CA ALA A 54 -1.23 1.68 6.47
C ALA A 54 -0.35 2.84 6.00
N LEU A 55 -0.22 3.86 6.84
CA LEU A 55 0.69 4.98 6.70
C LEU A 55 1.57 5.08 7.95
N GLY A 56 2.80 5.55 7.78
CA GLY A 56 3.76 5.69 8.87
C GLY A 56 4.78 6.79 8.64
N THR A 57 5.66 6.97 9.61
CA THR A 57 6.71 8.01 9.62
C THR A 57 8.11 7.46 9.42
N GLY A 58 8.26 6.14 9.26
CA GLY A 58 9.54 5.49 9.03
C GLY A 58 10.25 5.99 7.78
N THR A 59 11.58 5.96 7.80
CA THR A 59 12.45 6.52 6.77
C THR A 59 13.52 5.53 6.29
N THR A 60 13.70 4.42 7.01
CA THR A 60 14.61 3.35 6.63
C THR A 60 14.07 2.63 5.41
N ALA A 61 14.89 2.55 4.36
CA ALA A 61 14.53 1.94 3.07
C ALA A 61 13.86 0.57 3.25
N ALA A 62 12.81 0.32 2.47
CA ALA A 62 12.09 -0.95 2.51
C ALA A 62 12.99 -2.11 2.11
N THR A 63 12.93 -3.20 2.86
CA THR A 63 13.68 -4.43 2.62
C THR A 63 12.74 -5.61 2.41
N ALA A 64 13.21 -6.66 1.73
CA ALA A 64 12.41 -7.85 1.51
C ALA A 64 12.04 -8.58 2.82
N ALA A 65 12.82 -8.40 3.89
CA ALA A 65 12.62 -9.02 5.19
C ALA A 65 11.62 -8.28 6.08
N ASP A 66 11.14 -7.11 5.66
CA ASP A 66 10.21 -6.32 6.47
C ASP A 66 8.91 -7.09 6.71
N THR A 67 8.45 -7.08 7.96
CA THR A 67 7.18 -7.71 8.39
C THR A 67 6.13 -6.68 8.81
N GLY A 68 6.50 -5.40 8.84
CA GLY A 68 5.65 -4.26 9.16
C GLY A 68 6.25 -2.95 8.66
N LEU A 69 5.53 -1.84 8.88
CA LEU A 69 6.08 -0.50 8.75
C LEU A 69 7.07 -0.25 9.90
N GLU A 70 8.06 0.60 9.68
CA GLU A 70 9.05 0.94 10.72
C GLU A 70 8.40 1.75 11.85
N ALA A 71 7.52 2.71 11.50
CA ALA A 71 6.79 3.53 12.46
C ALA A 71 5.36 3.77 11.95
N GLN A 72 4.50 2.77 12.08
CA GLN A 72 3.08 2.87 11.70
C GLN A 72 2.35 3.87 12.59
N THR A 73 1.61 4.80 11.96
CA THR A 73 0.78 5.79 12.67
C THR A 73 -0.70 5.67 12.33
N PHE A 74 -1.03 5.02 11.21
CA PHE A 74 -2.40 4.87 10.74
C PHE A 74 -2.57 3.57 9.96
N ILE A 75 -3.72 2.93 10.08
CA ILE A 75 -4.12 1.80 9.25
C ILE A 75 -5.63 1.79 9.06
N LYS A 76 -6.08 1.49 7.84
CA LYS A 76 -7.51 1.45 7.51
C LYS A 76 -7.82 0.38 6.47
N ASN A 77 -9.05 -0.14 6.55
CA ASN A 77 -9.59 -1.08 5.57
C ASN A 77 -9.69 -0.44 4.18
N ILE A 78 -9.28 -1.20 3.16
CA ILE A 78 -9.45 -0.86 1.75
C ILE A 78 -10.94 -0.64 1.47
N THR A 79 -11.25 0.45 0.78
CA THR A 79 -12.62 0.87 0.49
C THR A 79 -13.16 0.17 -0.75
N GLU A 80 -12.31 -0.06 -1.75
CA GLU A 80 -12.70 -0.69 -3.03
C GLU A 80 -11.54 -1.53 -3.57
N LYS A 81 -11.87 -2.67 -4.20
CA LYS A 81 -10.92 -3.46 -4.97
C LYS A 81 -11.43 -3.64 -6.39
N VAL A 82 -10.60 -3.35 -7.37
CA VAL A 82 -10.90 -3.58 -8.80
C VAL A 82 -9.93 -4.65 -9.30
N VAL A 83 -10.48 -5.67 -9.96
CA VAL A 83 -9.69 -6.76 -10.54
C VAL A 83 -9.83 -6.70 -12.05
N SER A 84 -8.70 -6.80 -12.75
CA SER A 84 -8.63 -6.82 -14.20
C SER A 84 -7.59 -7.85 -14.66
N SER A 85 -7.33 -7.93 -15.97
CA SER A 85 -6.37 -8.91 -16.49
C SER A 85 -4.98 -8.68 -15.90
N LYS A 86 -4.48 -9.67 -15.16
CA LYS A 86 -3.16 -9.67 -14.50
C LYS A 86 -2.94 -8.54 -13.49
N GLN A 87 -4.00 -7.92 -12.98
CA GLN A 87 -3.90 -6.78 -12.09
C GLN A 87 -4.98 -6.77 -11.01
N VAL A 88 -4.58 -6.31 -9.82
CA VAL A 88 -5.48 -5.94 -8.73
C VAL A 88 -5.17 -4.52 -8.28
N LEU A 89 -6.19 -3.66 -8.25
CA LEU A 89 -6.11 -2.30 -7.73
C LEU A 89 -6.85 -2.21 -6.39
N CYS A 90 -6.13 -1.81 -5.35
CA CYS A 90 -6.66 -1.62 -4.00
C CYS A 90 -6.79 -0.13 -3.69
N LYS A 91 -8.01 0.36 -3.48
CA LYS A 91 -8.26 1.78 -3.24
C LYS A 91 -8.66 2.05 -1.80
N LEU A 92 -8.02 3.03 -1.19
CA LEU A 92 -8.36 3.56 0.13
C LEU A 92 -8.72 5.03 0.03
N PHE A 93 -9.85 5.40 0.62
CA PHE A 93 -10.21 6.80 0.84
C PHE A 93 -10.11 7.18 2.32
N ILE A 94 -9.30 8.19 2.62
CA ILE A 94 -9.12 8.77 3.95
C ILE A 94 -9.77 10.15 3.96
N ARG A 95 -10.79 10.30 4.81
CA ARG A 95 -11.64 11.49 4.83
C ARG A 95 -10.93 12.68 5.49
N THR A 96 -11.50 13.87 5.32
CA THR A 96 -11.17 15.03 6.15
C THR A 96 -11.42 14.69 7.62
N GLY A 97 -10.58 15.18 8.52
CA GLY A 97 -10.68 14.98 9.97
C GLY A 97 -10.27 13.60 10.49
N GLU A 98 -10.08 12.61 9.62
CA GLU A 98 -9.79 11.22 10.04
C GLU A 98 -8.36 11.04 10.56
N ILE A 99 -7.39 11.65 9.87
CA ILE A 99 -5.99 11.73 10.30
C ILE A 99 -5.35 12.97 9.66
N SER A 100 -4.38 13.54 10.34
CA SER A 100 -3.49 14.58 9.83
C SER A 100 -2.06 14.29 10.23
N GLY A 101 -1.11 14.67 9.39
CA GLY A 101 0.30 14.49 9.67
C GLY A 101 1.16 14.43 8.42
N THR A 102 2.42 14.10 8.65
CA THR A 102 3.42 13.86 7.61
C THR A 102 3.74 12.37 7.58
N PHE A 103 3.57 11.73 6.43
CA PHE A 103 3.81 10.31 6.25
C PHE A 103 4.99 10.10 5.31
N ASN A 104 5.91 9.23 5.71
CA ASN A 104 7.14 8.89 4.99
C ASN A 104 7.15 7.44 4.49
N GLU A 105 6.19 6.62 4.91
CA GLU A 105 6.05 5.25 4.44
C GLU A 105 4.58 4.85 4.34
N ALA A 106 4.32 3.83 3.54
CA ALA A 106 3.03 3.19 3.40
C ALA A 106 3.20 1.68 3.24
N GLY A 107 2.16 0.92 3.61
CA GLY A 107 2.15 -0.52 3.40
C GLY A 107 0.77 -1.05 3.05
N LEU A 108 0.76 -2.07 2.20
CA LEU A 108 -0.41 -2.87 1.86
C LEU A 108 -0.37 -4.17 2.67
N PHE A 109 -1.49 -4.53 3.27
CA PHE A 109 -1.59 -5.69 4.16
C PHE A 109 -2.61 -6.72 3.66
N ALA A 110 -2.24 -7.99 3.77
CA ALA A 110 -3.12 -9.13 3.64
C ALA A 110 -3.46 -9.67 5.04
N GLY A 111 -4.63 -9.30 5.57
CA GLY A 111 -4.90 -9.50 7.01
C GLY A 111 -3.91 -8.69 7.86
N THR A 112 -3.14 -9.36 8.71
CA THR A 112 -2.04 -8.75 9.51
C THR A 112 -0.67 -8.84 8.85
N THR A 113 -0.55 -9.58 7.75
CA THR A 113 0.73 -9.76 7.05
C THR A 113 1.03 -8.56 6.16
N LEU A 114 2.21 -7.97 6.32
CA LEU A 114 2.72 -6.97 5.38
C LEU A 114 2.94 -7.64 4.02
N PHE A 115 2.20 -7.17 3.02
CA PHE A 115 2.29 -7.69 1.66
C PHE A 115 3.29 -6.88 0.83
N SER A 116 3.24 -5.57 0.97
CA SER A 116 4.12 -4.65 0.25
C SER A 116 4.37 -3.39 1.06
N ARG A 117 5.58 -2.84 0.96
CA ARG A 117 6.00 -1.61 1.65
C ARG A 117 6.61 -0.62 0.67
N ILE A 118 6.41 0.65 0.96
CA ILE A 118 6.96 1.79 0.23
C ILE A 118 7.51 2.78 1.26
N VAL A 119 8.74 3.22 1.07
CA VAL A 119 9.25 4.46 1.68
C VAL A 119 9.12 5.57 0.64
N LEU A 120 8.47 6.66 1.01
CA LEU A 120 8.07 7.74 0.13
C LEU A 120 9.25 8.69 -0.06
N GLY A 121 9.73 8.83 -1.30
CA GLY A 121 10.81 9.77 -1.62
C GLY A 121 10.45 11.24 -1.40
N THR A 122 9.16 11.55 -1.34
CA THR A 122 8.62 12.84 -0.86
C THR A 122 7.50 12.56 0.12
N ALA A 123 7.63 13.13 1.32
CA ALA A 123 6.64 12.95 2.37
C ALA A 123 5.26 13.43 1.94
N ILE A 124 4.23 12.65 2.28
CA ILE A 124 2.84 13.05 2.06
C ILE A 124 2.38 13.80 3.30
N VAL A 125 2.15 15.10 3.14
CA VAL A 125 1.58 15.94 4.19
C VAL A 125 0.08 16.05 3.96
N LYS A 126 -0.71 15.61 4.95
CA LYS A 126 -2.16 15.72 4.93
C LYS A 126 -2.64 16.56 6.12
N ALA A 127 -3.31 17.67 5.85
CA ALA A 127 -3.99 18.46 6.87
C ALA A 127 -5.39 17.92 7.20
N SER A 128 -6.01 18.45 8.26
CA SER A 128 -7.31 17.99 8.75
C SER A 128 -8.46 18.32 7.79
N ASP A 129 -8.36 19.40 7.03
CA ASP A 129 -9.33 19.84 6.01
C ASP A 129 -9.10 19.19 4.63
N GLU A 130 -8.18 18.23 4.54
CA GLU A 130 -7.81 17.56 3.30
C GLU A 130 -8.24 16.10 3.31
N SER A 131 -8.45 15.53 2.13
CA SER A 131 -8.69 14.10 1.97
C SER A 131 -7.53 13.45 1.20
N LEU A 132 -7.31 12.16 1.42
CA LEU A 132 -6.25 11.40 0.77
C LEU A 132 -6.84 10.14 0.13
N TYR A 133 -6.64 10.00 -1.17
CA TYR A 133 -6.88 8.78 -1.92
C TYR A 133 -5.57 8.04 -2.10
N VAL A 134 -5.59 6.75 -1.81
CA VAL A 134 -4.46 5.85 -2.07
C VAL A 134 -4.93 4.77 -3.01
N GLU A 135 -4.24 4.59 -4.13
CA GLU A 135 -4.49 3.50 -5.07
C GLU A 135 -3.23 2.65 -5.15
N TRP A 136 -3.34 1.38 -4.73
CA TRP A 136 -2.23 0.44 -4.72
C TRP A 136 -2.44 -0.62 -5.79
N GLU A 137 -1.60 -0.61 -6.80
CA GLU A 137 -1.62 -1.52 -7.93
C GLU A 137 -0.69 -2.70 -7.65
N ILE A 138 -1.16 -3.92 -7.96
CA ILE A 138 -0.37 -5.15 -8.00
C ILE A 138 -0.57 -5.77 -9.38
N ASN A 139 0.53 -5.98 -10.10
CA ASN A 139 0.62 -6.62 -11.40
C ASN A 139 1.32 -7.97 -11.27
N CYS A 140 0.81 -8.99 -11.97
CA CYS A 140 1.26 -10.39 -11.90
C CYS A 140 1.66 -10.95 -13.27
#